data_AF-A0A7R6W643-F1
#
_entry.id   AF-A0A7R6W643-F1
#
_cell.length_a   1.000
_cell.length_b   1.000
_cell.length_c   1.000
_cell.angle_alpha   90.00
_cell.angle_beta   90.00
_cell.angle_gamma   90.00
#
_symmetry.space_group_name_H-M   'P 1'
#
loop_
_entity.id
_entity.type
_entity.pdbx_description
1 polymer ?
#
loop_
_entity_poly.entity_id
_entity_poly.type
_entity_poly.pdbx_seq_one_letter_code
_entity_poly.pdbx_strand_id
1 'polypeptide(L)'
;MLINFQEIKTGSDFENFAQCFLQHLGYKIIRGASVGPDGGVDIICEQYNPYGQYGYRWLVSCKHLKRNVGQNDDEANINKLYEHKCQGFMFVYSSDVTESLRQSVEKISQNANCSHRFFCHREIENIVIASPKLYPLMNQFFPLSHDLIIGKIGTNPTCCDLRGLSAQDAIYAIYVRDTQTQKITVKVYGNCCADDYCEHLYRNKIEYGIYTLKEQEW
;
A
#
# COMPACT_ATOMS: atom_id res chain seq x y z
N MET A 1 1.77 -17.77 3.47
CA MET A 1 1.77 -16.54 2.67
C MET A 1 0.41 -16.48 2.01
N LEU A 2 -0.41 -15.55 2.47
CA LEU A 2 -1.77 -15.31 2.02
C LEU A 2 -1.79 -14.37 0.80
N ILE A 3 -0.78 -13.51 0.66
CA ILE A 3 -0.61 -12.62 -0.50
C ILE A 3 0.49 -13.16 -1.42
N ASN A 4 0.13 -13.46 -2.65
CA ASN A 4 1.07 -13.89 -3.68
C ASN A 4 1.68 -12.68 -4.41
N PHE A 5 2.87 -12.26 -3.98
CA PHE A 5 3.59 -11.16 -4.64
C PHE A 5 3.93 -11.42 -6.11
N GLN A 6 3.84 -12.65 -6.61
CA GLN A 6 4.04 -12.97 -8.03
C GLN A 6 2.85 -12.58 -8.93
N GLU A 7 1.75 -12.08 -8.36
CA GLU A 7 0.67 -11.48 -9.15
C GLU A 7 1.13 -10.18 -9.83
N ILE A 8 1.96 -9.41 -9.13
CA ILE A 8 2.69 -8.29 -9.72
C ILE A 8 3.77 -8.86 -10.66
N LYS A 9 3.82 -8.35 -11.89
CA LYS A 9 4.68 -8.93 -12.95
C LYS A 9 5.97 -8.15 -13.18
N THR A 10 5.96 -6.85 -12.90
CA THR A 10 7.07 -5.96 -13.21
C THR A 10 7.54 -5.21 -11.96
N GLY A 11 8.80 -4.76 -11.97
CA GLY A 11 9.32 -3.88 -10.91
C GLY A 11 8.57 -2.56 -10.83
N SER A 12 8.19 -1.99 -11.98
CA SER A 12 7.42 -0.74 -12.04
C SER A 12 6.02 -0.88 -11.43
N ASP A 13 5.32 -2.00 -11.67
CA ASP A 13 4.04 -2.27 -11.00
C ASP A 13 4.22 -2.44 -9.48
N PHE A 14 5.35 -2.99 -9.04
CA PHE A 14 5.67 -3.11 -7.61
C PHE A 14 6.00 -1.76 -6.97
N GLU A 15 6.66 -0.85 -7.70
CA GLU A 15 6.89 0.53 -7.26
C GLU A 15 5.57 1.28 -7.12
N ASN A 16 4.65 1.12 -8.07
CA ASN A 16 3.28 1.67 -7.98
C ASN A 16 2.54 1.11 -6.75
N PHE A 17 2.63 -0.20 -6.51
CA PHE A 17 2.10 -0.82 -5.30
C PHE A 17 2.72 -0.20 -4.04
N ALA A 18 4.05 -0.09 -3.97
CA ALA A 18 4.77 0.45 -2.82
C ALA A 18 4.37 1.91 -2.54
N GLN A 19 4.19 2.72 -3.58
CA GLN A 19 3.70 4.09 -3.44
C GLN A 19 2.32 4.13 -2.78
N CYS A 20 1.35 3.37 -3.30
CA CYS A 20 0.00 3.34 -2.75
C CYS A 20 0.00 2.75 -1.33
N PHE A 21 0.79 1.71 -1.09
CA PHE A 21 0.99 1.13 0.25
C PHE A 21 1.47 2.17 1.26
N LEU A 22 2.50 2.96 0.91
CA LEU A 22 3.01 4.02 1.78
C LEU A 22 1.99 5.15 1.98
N GLN A 23 1.23 5.53 0.96
CA GLN A 23 0.13 6.50 1.10
C GLN A 23 -0.91 6.02 2.12
N HIS A 24 -1.33 4.75 2.03
CA HIS A 24 -2.28 4.16 2.98
C HIS A 24 -1.72 4.07 4.41
N LEU A 25 -0.41 3.94 4.56
CA LEU A 25 0.27 4.04 5.87
C LEU A 25 0.37 5.48 6.41
N GLY A 26 -0.08 6.48 5.65
CA GLY A 26 -0.08 7.89 6.05
C GLY A 26 1.18 8.66 5.68
N TYR A 27 2.05 8.10 4.84
CA TYR A 27 3.18 8.84 4.28
C TYR A 27 2.70 9.73 3.13
N LYS A 28 3.21 10.96 3.09
CA LYS A 28 3.00 11.88 1.97
C LYS A 28 4.03 11.60 0.89
N ILE A 29 3.60 11.31 -0.34
CA ILE A 29 4.53 11.12 -1.47
C ILE A 29 5.01 12.49 -1.95
N ILE A 30 6.32 12.70 -1.93
CA ILE A 30 6.99 13.92 -2.40
C ILE A 30 7.47 13.73 -3.85
N ARG A 31 7.98 12.53 -4.16
CA ARG A 31 8.31 12.07 -5.50
C ARG A 31 7.80 10.63 -5.63
N GLY A 32 6.96 10.40 -6.63
CA GLY A 32 6.37 9.09 -6.87
C GLY A 32 7.21 8.20 -7.79
N ALA A 33 6.74 6.97 -7.97
CA ALA A 33 7.25 6.05 -8.97
C ALA A 33 7.22 6.74 -10.34
N SER A 34 8.36 6.81 -11.01
CA SER A 34 8.53 7.54 -12.27
C SER A 34 8.92 6.56 -13.38
N VAL A 35 8.58 6.90 -14.63
CA VAL A 35 9.02 6.15 -15.82
C VAL A 35 10.11 6.97 -16.50
N GLY A 36 11.38 6.64 -16.29
CA GLY A 36 12.51 7.34 -16.93
C GLY A 36 13.86 7.04 -16.29
N PRO A 37 14.96 7.62 -16.81
CA PRO A 37 16.29 7.50 -16.21
C PRO A 37 16.33 8.28 -14.89
N ASP A 38 15.76 7.69 -13.85
CA ASP A 38 15.85 8.20 -12.51
C ASP A 38 17.28 7.97 -12.00
N GLY A 39 17.85 8.93 -11.27
CA GLY A 39 19.17 8.84 -10.63
C GLY A 39 19.28 7.75 -9.54
N GLY A 40 18.55 6.65 -9.69
CA GLY A 40 18.48 5.50 -8.81
C GLY A 40 17.70 5.78 -7.53
N VAL A 41 16.57 6.47 -7.62
CA VAL A 41 15.61 6.68 -6.53
C VAL A 41 14.22 6.38 -7.01
N ASP A 42 13.57 5.43 -6.34
CA ASP A 42 12.27 4.93 -6.77
C ASP A 42 11.16 5.85 -6.22
N ILE A 43 11.17 6.15 -4.91
CA ILE A 43 10.17 7.01 -4.26
C ILE A 43 10.85 7.91 -3.21
N ILE A 44 10.33 9.13 -3.03
CA ILE A 44 10.61 9.96 -1.85
C ILE A 44 9.28 10.20 -1.14
N CYS A 45 9.19 9.81 0.13
CA CYS A 45 8.01 10.05 0.94
C CYS A 45 8.36 10.78 2.24
N GLU A 46 7.37 11.43 2.84
CA GLU A 46 7.50 12.22 4.05
C GLU A 46 6.54 11.68 5.10
N GLN A 47 7.09 11.30 6.26
CA GLN A 47 6.32 10.91 7.43
C GLN A 47 5.87 12.18 8.15
N TYR A 48 4.57 12.31 8.38
CA TYR A 48 4.02 13.43 9.12
C TYR A 48 4.59 13.49 10.54
N ASN A 49 5.04 14.69 10.94
CA ASN A 49 5.49 14.96 12.29
C ASN A 49 4.56 16.01 12.93
N PRO A 50 3.70 15.61 13.88
CA PRO A 50 2.78 16.55 14.54
C PRO A 50 3.47 17.63 15.39
N TYR A 51 4.74 17.43 15.74
CA TYR A 51 5.48 18.30 16.66
C TYR A 51 6.60 19.11 15.98
N GLY A 52 6.75 19.00 14.64
CA GLY A 52 7.81 19.67 13.88
C GLY A 52 7.25 20.54 12.75
N GLN A 53 8.06 21.52 12.30
CA GLN A 53 7.71 22.33 11.12
C GLN A 53 7.81 21.55 9.80
N TYR A 54 8.61 20.47 9.76
CA TYR A 54 8.81 19.63 8.58
C TYR A 54 8.67 18.15 8.96
N GLY A 55 8.12 17.35 8.04
CA GLY A 55 8.05 15.90 8.20
C GLY A 55 9.41 15.22 7.97
N TYR A 56 9.53 13.96 8.39
CA TYR A 56 10.73 13.16 8.20
C TYR A 56 10.71 12.50 6.81
N ARG A 57 11.65 12.85 5.93
CA ARG A 57 11.72 12.33 4.56
C ARG A 57 12.54 11.06 4.45
N TRP A 58 11.98 10.11 3.74
CA TRP A 58 12.55 8.81 3.47
C TRP A 58 12.95 8.72 2.01
N LEU A 59 14.18 8.25 1.79
CA LEU A 59 14.63 7.78 0.49
C LEU A 59 14.20 6.32 0.37
N VAL A 60 13.25 6.04 -0.52
CA VAL A 60 12.65 4.71 -0.64
C VAL A 60 13.27 3.98 -1.82
N SER A 61 13.68 2.73 -1.59
CA SER A 61 14.06 1.77 -2.61
C SER A 61 13.07 0.62 -2.66
N CYS A 62 12.70 0.20 -3.87
CA CYS A 62 11.75 -0.85 -4.15
C CYS A 62 12.44 -1.97 -4.93
N LYS A 63 12.32 -3.21 -4.44
CA LYS A 63 12.86 -4.39 -5.14
C LYS A 63 11.83 -5.49 -5.24
N HIS A 64 11.53 -5.87 -6.47
CA HIS A 64 10.65 -6.97 -6.81
C HIS A 64 11.44 -8.17 -7.32
N LEU A 65 11.85 -9.06 -6.41
CA LEU A 65 12.65 -10.25 -6.73
C LEU A 65 11.97 -11.52 -6.20
N LYS A 66 12.12 -12.63 -6.94
CA LYS A 66 11.69 -13.98 -6.49
C LYS A 66 12.60 -14.57 -5.40
N ARG A 67 13.86 -14.15 -5.40
CA ARG A 67 14.87 -14.51 -4.40
C ARG A 67 15.03 -13.38 -3.38
N ASN A 68 15.72 -13.66 -2.29
CA ASN A 68 16.07 -12.65 -1.30
C ASN A 68 16.90 -11.52 -1.93
N VAL A 69 16.68 -10.30 -1.44
CA VAL A 69 17.43 -9.10 -1.83
C VAL A 69 18.73 -9.08 -1.04
N GLY A 70 19.86 -9.10 -1.73
CA GLY A 70 21.20 -9.02 -1.15
C GLY A 70 21.94 -7.74 -1.52
N GLN A 71 23.17 -7.62 -1.04
CA GLN A 71 23.98 -6.40 -1.17
C GLN A 71 24.33 -6.03 -2.62
N ASN A 72 24.28 -6.99 -3.55
CA ASN A 72 24.49 -6.72 -4.98
C ASN A 72 23.22 -6.20 -5.67
N ASP A 73 22.06 -6.30 -5.01
CA ASP A 73 20.77 -5.87 -5.55
C ASP A 73 20.37 -4.47 -5.08
N ASP A 74 20.80 -4.10 -3.87
CA ASP A 74 20.47 -2.82 -3.25
C ASP A 74 21.48 -2.43 -2.16
N GLU A 75 21.53 -1.15 -1.81
CA GLU A 75 22.41 -0.61 -0.77
C GLU A 75 21.86 0.70 -0.16
N ALA A 76 22.27 1.00 1.08
CA ALA A 76 22.09 2.33 1.65
C ALA A 76 23.19 3.27 1.13
N ASN A 77 22.85 4.18 0.22
CA ASN A 77 23.81 5.13 -0.32
C ASN A 77 23.64 6.52 0.32
N ILE A 78 24.57 6.92 1.19
CA ILE A 78 24.48 8.18 1.93
C ILE A 78 24.54 9.42 1.05
N ASN A 79 25.25 9.35 -0.08
CA ASN A 79 25.33 10.49 -1.01
C ASN A 79 23.95 10.79 -1.60
N LYS A 80 23.16 9.75 -1.93
CA LYS A 80 21.77 9.92 -2.39
C LYS A 80 20.87 10.54 -1.33
N LEU A 81 21.07 10.18 -0.06
CA LEU A 81 20.30 10.77 1.05
C LEU A 81 20.53 12.29 1.13
N TYR A 82 21.77 12.75 0.99
CA TYR A 82 22.10 14.18 0.93
C TYR A 82 21.60 14.85 -0.34
N GLU A 83 21.82 14.24 -1.52
CA GLU A 83 21.38 14.77 -2.81
C GLU A 83 19.87 15.03 -2.84
N HIS A 84 19.09 14.09 -2.31
CA HIS A 84 17.63 14.18 -2.28
C HIS A 84 17.05 14.83 -1.02
N LYS A 85 17.90 15.31 -0.10
CA LYS A 85 17.50 15.95 1.16
C LYS A 85 16.56 15.08 2.00
N CYS A 86 16.84 13.77 2.03
CA CYS A 86 16.16 12.81 2.89
C CYS A 86 16.88 12.71 4.24
N GLN A 87 16.20 12.14 5.24
CA GLN A 87 16.78 11.90 6.56
C GLN A 87 16.94 10.42 6.89
N GLY A 88 16.32 9.51 6.13
CA GLY A 88 16.46 8.08 6.36
C GLY A 88 16.21 7.24 5.13
N PHE A 89 16.54 5.96 5.23
CA PHE A 89 16.34 4.96 4.18
C PHE A 89 15.10 4.12 4.45
N MET A 90 14.33 3.84 3.41
CA MET A 90 13.21 2.92 3.49
C MET A 90 13.30 1.91 2.36
N PHE A 91 13.12 0.64 2.68
CA PHE A 91 13.28 -0.44 1.74
C PHE A 91 11.99 -1.24 1.68
N VAL A 92 11.34 -1.27 0.53
CA VAL A 92 10.08 -2.01 0.30
C VAL A 92 10.38 -3.16 -0.63
N TYR A 93 10.29 -4.39 -0.15
CA TYR A 93 10.71 -5.57 -0.89
C TYR A 93 9.61 -6.62 -0.97
N SER A 94 9.45 -7.24 -2.15
CA SER A 94 8.54 -8.37 -2.35
C SER A 94 9.09 -9.72 -1.87
N SER A 95 10.27 -9.72 -1.25
CA SER A 95 10.96 -10.89 -0.72
C SER A 95 11.74 -10.52 0.55
N ASP A 96 12.41 -11.49 1.18
CA ASP A 96 13.21 -11.23 2.38
C ASP A 96 14.55 -10.58 2.03
N VAL A 97 15.15 -9.91 3.01
CA VAL A 97 16.49 -9.31 2.91
C VAL A 97 17.53 -10.29 3.42
N THR A 98 18.70 -10.36 2.78
CA THR A 98 19.83 -11.13 3.32
C THR A 98 20.43 -10.46 4.55
N GLU A 99 20.99 -11.25 5.45
CA GLU A 99 21.66 -10.72 6.65
C GLU A 99 22.81 -9.77 6.29
N SER A 100 23.54 -10.06 5.21
CA SER A 100 24.63 -9.19 4.72
C SER A 100 24.15 -7.79 4.31
N LEU A 101 23.02 -7.69 3.60
CA LEU A 101 22.46 -6.38 3.23
C LEU A 101 21.95 -5.66 4.48
N ARG A 102 21.26 -6.38 5.37
CA ARG A 102 20.75 -5.81 6.63
C ARG A 102 21.88 -5.18 7.46
N GLN A 103 22.95 -5.93 7.71
CA GLN A 103 24.12 -5.45 8.47
C GLN A 103 24.81 -4.26 7.78
N SER A 104 24.90 -4.27 6.45
CA SER A 104 25.45 -3.15 5.68
C SER A 104 24.62 -1.87 5.88
N VAL A 105 23.30 -1.97 5.74
CA VAL A 105 22.37 -0.84 5.95
C VAL A 105 22.43 -0.33 7.39
N GLU A 106 22.44 -1.23 8.38
CA GLU A 106 22.53 -0.87 9.80
C GLU A 106 23.83 -0.12 10.09
N LYS A 107 24.97 -0.62 9.60
CA LYS A 107 26.27 0.02 9.76
C LYS A 107 26.31 1.42 9.14
N ILE A 108 25.80 1.57 7.92
CA ILE A 108 25.76 2.88 7.24
C ILE A 108 24.84 3.84 7.99
N SER A 109 23.69 3.35 8.44
CA SER A 109 22.71 4.14 9.18
C SER A 109 23.24 4.65 10.51
N GLN A 110 23.95 3.79 11.25
CA GLN A 110 24.62 4.16 12.50
C GLN A 110 25.73 5.19 12.26
N ASN A 111 26.59 4.95 11.27
CA ASN A 111 27.71 5.86 10.96
C ASN A 111 27.24 7.26 10.52
N ALA A 112 26.12 7.32 9.78
CA ALA A 112 25.55 8.57 9.31
C ALA A 112 24.52 9.18 10.27
N ASN A 113 24.24 8.53 11.40
CA ASN A 113 23.20 8.92 12.35
C ASN A 113 21.83 9.16 11.67
N CYS A 114 21.42 8.23 10.80
CA CYS A 114 20.14 8.28 10.09
C CYS A 114 19.30 7.04 10.40
N SER A 115 17.97 7.17 10.31
CA SER A 115 17.07 6.02 10.49
C SER A 115 17.00 5.16 9.22
N HIS A 116 16.72 3.87 9.38
CA HIS A 116 16.34 3.00 8.27
C HIS A 116 15.10 2.18 8.63
N ARG A 117 14.36 1.73 7.61
CA ARG A 117 13.20 0.84 7.77
C ARG A 117 13.12 -0.16 6.62
N PHE A 118 12.84 -1.42 6.94
CA PHE A 118 12.48 -2.44 5.96
C PHE A 118 10.97 -2.71 6.02
N PHE A 119 10.39 -2.97 4.86
CA PHE A 119 9.07 -3.56 4.66
C PHE A 119 9.26 -4.75 3.72
N CYS A 120 9.50 -5.93 4.29
CA CYS A 120 9.59 -7.17 3.52
C CYS A 120 8.20 -7.80 3.33
N HIS A 121 8.07 -8.75 2.40
CA HIS A 121 6.81 -9.41 2.04
C HIS A 121 5.94 -9.83 3.23
N ARG A 122 6.52 -10.38 4.31
CA ARG A 122 5.75 -10.77 5.52
C ARG A 122 5.20 -9.58 6.29
N GLU A 123 5.96 -8.51 6.42
CA GLU A 123 5.50 -7.30 7.10
C GLU A 123 4.40 -6.61 6.28
N ILE A 124 4.61 -6.52 4.96
CA ILE A 124 3.60 -6.00 4.02
C ILE A 124 2.32 -6.85 4.11
N GLU A 125 2.43 -8.20 4.05
CA GLU A 125 1.30 -9.11 4.16
C GLU A 125 0.51 -8.90 5.45
N ASN A 126 1.22 -8.86 6.60
CA ASN A 126 0.59 -8.65 7.90
C ASN A 126 -0.15 -7.31 7.97
N ILE A 127 0.46 -6.24 7.46
CA ILE A 127 -0.14 -4.91 7.45
C ILE A 127 -1.40 -4.87 6.57
N VAL A 128 -1.31 -5.41 5.35
CA VAL A 128 -2.43 -5.40 4.38
C VAL A 128 -3.62 -6.21 4.91
N ILE A 129 -3.38 -7.38 5.50
CA ILE A 129 -4.45 -8.25 6.02
C ILE A 129 -5.05 -7.70 7.32
N ALA A 130 -4.25 -6.96 8.11
CA ALA A 130 -4.71 -6.43 9.39
C ALA A 130 -5.70 -5.27 9.26
N SER A 131 -5.78 -4.55 8.14
CA SER A 131 -6.65 -3.38 8.01
C SER A 131 -7.57 -3.47 6.79
N PRO A 132 -8.92 -3.46 6.97
CA PRO A 132 -9.90 -3.28 5.91
C PRO A 132 -9.58 -2.14 4.93
N LYS A 133 -8.92 -1.08 5.40
CA LYS A 133 -8.53 0.08 4.58
C LYS A 133 -7.55 -0.26 3.44
N LEU A 134 -6.80 -1.35 3.58
CA LEU A 134 -5.81 -1.82 2.61
C LEU A 134 -6.36 -2.89 1.66
N TYR A 135 -7.57 -3.36 1.86
CA TYR A 135 -8.18 -4.35 0.97
C TYR A 135 -8.48 -3.82 -0.45
N PRO A 136 -8.86 -2.54 -0.64
CA PRO A 136 -8.87 -1.92 -1.97
C PRO A 136 -7.52 -2.05 -2.69
N LEU A 137 -6.41 -1.78 -2.00
CA LEU A 137 -5.06 -1.94 -2.52
C LEU A 137 -4.77 -3.41 -2.87
N MET A 138 -5.18 -4.34 -2.00
CA MET A 138 -5.04 -5.78 -2.26
C MET A 138 -5.84 -6.21 -3.50
N ASN A 139 -7.07 -5.73 -3.68
CA ASN A 139 -7.89 -6.02 -4.86
C ASN A 139 -7.23 -5.49 -6.15
N GLN A 140 -6.57 -4.34 -6.09
CA GLN A 140 -5.92 -3.72 -7.24
C GLN A 140 -4.65 -4.47 -7.68
N PHE A 141 -3.77 -4.84 -6.73
CA PHE A 141 -2.44 -5.39 -7.05
C PHE A 141 -2.31 -6.91 -6.87
N PHE A 142 -3.19 -7.52 -6.08
CA PHE A 142 -3.21 -8.96 -5.80
C PHE A 142 -4.64 -9.54 -5.91
N PRO A 143 -5.33 -9.40 -7.06
CA PRO A 143 -6.73 -9.79 -7.22
C PRO A 143 -7.01 -11.28 -6.92
N LEU A 144 -6.08 -12.19 -7.23
CA LEU A 144 -6.24 -13.62 -6.94
C LEU A 144 -6.12 -13.90 -5.43
N SER A 145 -5.14 -13.27 -4.76
CA SER A 145 -5.01 -13.35 -3.31
C SER A 145 -6.21 -12.73 -2.60
N HIS A 146 -6.71 -11.61 -3.11
CA HIS A 146 -7.93 -10.98 -2.63
C HIS A 146 -9.12 -11.93 -2.73
N ASP A 147 -9.36 -12.50 -3.91
CA ASP A 147 -10.46 -13.46 -4.14
C ASP A 147 -10.36 -14.70 -3.24
N LEU A 148 -9.15 -15.16 -2.93
CA LEU A 148 -8.93 -16.29 -2.04
C LEU A 148 -9.29 -15.96 -0.57
N ILE A 149 -8.93 -14.76 -0.10
CA ILE A 149 -9.10 -14.35 1.30
C ILE A 149 -10.53 -13.87 1.57
N ILE A 150 -11.11 -13.13 0.63
CA ILE A 150 -12.36 -12.38 0.80
C ILE A 150 -13.50 -12.91 -0.07
N GLY A 151 -13.17 -13.62 -1.15
CA GLY A 151 -14.11 -13.97 -2.18
C GLY A 151 -14.18 -12.91 -3.27
N LYS A 152 -14.74 -13.31 -4.41
CA LYS A 152 -15.00 -12.41 -5.52
C LYS A 152 -15.95 -11.31 -5.10
N ILE A 153 -15.61 -10.07 -5.42
CA ILE A 153 -16.55 -8.96 -5.29
C ILE A 153 -17.68 -9.21 -6.30
N GLY A 154 -18.84 -9.63 -5.78
CA GLY A 154 -20.03 -9.81 -6.60
C GLY A 154 -20.56 -8.46 -7.09
N THR A 155 -21.06 -8.41 -8.32
CA THR A 155 -21.70 -7.21 -8.91
C THR A 155 -23.15 -7.02 -8.48
N ASN A 156 -23.61 -7.73 -7.45
CA ASN A 156 -24.97 -7.63 -6.95
C ASN A 156 -24.98 -6.67 -5.74
N PRO A 157 -25.17 -5.36 -5.95
CA PRO A 157 -25.31 -4.42 -4.84
C PRO A 157 -26.45 -4.85 -3.93
N THR A 158 -26.23 -4.64 -2.63
CA THR A 158 -27.15 -5.07 -1.57
C THR A 158 -28.20 -4.00 -1.21
N CYS A 159 -28.20 -2.84 -1.86
CA CYS A 159 -29.12 -1.73 -1.56
C CYS A 159 -29.68 -1.09 -2.82
N CYS A 160 -31.02 -0.94 -2.79
CA CYS A 160 -31.94 -0.58 -3.89
C CYS A 160 -31.81 -1.54 -5.08
N ASP A 161 -32.89 -2.23 -5.44
CA ASP A 161 -32.97 -2.89 -6.74
C ASP A 161 -32.34 -1.96 -7.78
N LEU A 162 -31.38 -2.44 -8.58
CA LEU A 162 -30.67 -1.73 -9.66
C LEU A 162 -31.60 -1.01 -10.67
N ARG A 163 -32.92 -1.02 -10.46
CA ARG A 163 -33.96 -0.26 -11.13
C ARG A 163 -33.74 1.23 -10.89
N GLY A 164 -32.88 1.83 -11.72
CA GLY A 164 -32.70 3.27 -11.78
C GLY A 164 -31.24 3.73 -11.78
N LEU A 165 -30.28 2.83 -11.59
CA LEU A 165 -28.87 3.18 -11.77
C LEU A 165 -28.60 3.37 -13.27
N SER A 166 -28.30 4.61 -13.63
CA SER A 166 -27.78 4.98 -14.93
C SER A 166 -26.39 4.37 -15.16
N ALA A 167 -25.94 4.35 -16.41
CA ALA A 167 -24.59 3.92 -16.73
C ALA A 167 -23.49 4.78 -16.06
N GLN A 168 -23.84 6.00 -15.61
CA GLN A 168 -22.94 6.95 -14.95
C GLN A 168 -22.85 6.77 -13.42
N ASP A 169 -23.68 5.92 -12.81
CA ASP A 169 -23.67 5.81 -11.35
C ASP A 169 -22.50 4.98 -10.83
N ALA A 170 -21.77 5.55 -9.87
CA ALA A 170 -20.68 4.89 -9.18
C ALA A 170 -21.19 3.75 -8.29
N ILE A 171 -20.42 2.67 -8.26
CA ILE A 171 -20.65 1.50 -7.40
C ILE A 171 -19.45 1.37 -6.48
N TYR A 172 -19.70 1.17 -5.18
CA TYR A 172 -18.68 1.10 -4.14
C TYR A 172 -18.64 -0.30 -3.53
N ALA A 173 -17.45 -0.87 -3.43
CA ALA A 173 -17.15 -2.01 -2.56
C ALA A 173 -16.65 -1.49 -1.21
N ILE A 174 -17.39 -1.82 -0.14
CA ILE A 174 -17.09 -1.41 1.22
C ILE A 174 -16.68 -2.65 2.02
N TYR A 175 -15.40 -2.67 2.41
CA TYR A 175 -14.77 -3.69 3.23
C TYR A 175 -15.00 -3.36 4.70
N VAL A 176 -15.63 -4.26 5.45
CA VAL A 176 -15.95 -4.04 6.87
C VAL A 176 -15.45 -5.22 7.69
N ARG A 177 -14.75 -4.93 8.80
CA ARG A 177 -14.42 -5.94 9.81
C ARG A 177 -15.63 -6.17 10.70
N ASP A 178 -16.18 -7.37 10.65
CA ASP A 178 -17.26 -7.77 11.55
C ASP A 178 -16.75 -7.78 13.00
N THR A 179 -17.41 -7.05 13.88
CA THR A 179 -16.93 -6.84 15.25
C THR A 179 -16.99 -8.10 16.12
N GLN A 180 -17.85 -9.07 15.77
CA GLN A 180 -18.04 -10.29 16.54
C GLN A 180 -17.09 -11.41 16.07
N THR A 181 -17.00 -11.60 14.75
CA THR A 181 -16.25 -12.70 14.13
C THR A 181 -14.85 -12.31 13.70
N GLN A 182 -14.54 -11.01 13.70
CA GLN A 182 -13.29 -10.42 13.17
C GLN A 182 -13.05 -10.69 11.67
N LYS A 183 -14.01 -11.33 10.99
CA LYS A 183 -13.95 -11.60 9.55
C LYS A 183 -14.17 -10.32 8.76
N ILE A 184 -13.43 -10.17 7.68
CA ILE A 184 -13.67 -9.11 6.71
C ILE A 184 -14.80 -9.55 5.79
N THR A 185 -15.78 -8.67 5.59
CA THR A 185 -16.87 -8.85 4.62
C THR A 185 -16.86 -7.69 3.65
N VAL A 186 -17.27 -7.95 2.41
CA VAL A 186 -17.42 -6.91 1.39
C VAL A 186 -18.89 -6.75 1.10
N LYS A 187 -19.36 -5.50 1.18
CA LYS A 187 -20.70 -5.12 0.77
C LYS A 187 -20.60 -4.17 -0.42
N VAL A 188 -21.48 -4.36 -1.39
CA VAL A 188 -21.52 -3.51 -2.58
C VAL A 188 -22.74 -2.62 -2.51
N TYR A 189 -22.54 -1.32 -2.73
CA TYR A 189 -23.56 -0.29 -2.68
C TYR A 189 -23.48 0.61 -3.91
N GLY A 190 -24.62 1.09 -4.39
CA GLY A 190 -24.66 2.24 -5.30
C GLY A 190 -24.42 3.55 -4.55
N ASN A 191 -24.18 4.63 -5.30
CA ASN A 191 -23.91 5.97 -4.75
C ASN A 191 -24.93 6.43 -3.69
N CYS A 192 -26.22 6.17 -3.90
CA CYS A 192 -27.29 6.57 -2.98
C CYS A 192 -27.22 5.93 -1.58
N CYS A 193 -26.60 4.76 -1.42
CA CYS A 193 -26.55 4.05 -0.13
C CYS A 193 -25.14 3.99 0.46
N ALA A 194 -24.11 4.23 -0.36
CA ALA A 194 -22.73 4.13 0.08
C ALA A 194 -22.41 5.17 1.17
N ASP A 195 -22.84 6.42 0.97
CA ASP A 195 -22.61 7.52 1.89
C ASP A 195 -23.27 7.27 3.26
N ASP A 196 -24.55 6.92 3.28
CA ASP A 196 -25.29 6.62 4.52
C ASP A 196 -24.64 5.45 5.29
N TYR A 197 -24.20 4.40 4.58
CA TYR A 197 -23.54 3.27 5.20
C TYR A 197 -22.15 3.63 5.73
N CYS A 198 -21.36 4.38 4.96
CA CYS A 198 -20.07 4.88 5.43
C CYS A 198 -20.20 5.81 6.63
N GLU A 199 -21.21 6.68 6.65
CA GLU A 199 -21.50 7.54 7.79
C GLU A 199 -21.88 6.72 9.02
N HIS A 200 -22.71 5.68 8.85
CA HIS A 200 -23.02 4.73 9.93
C HIS A 200 -21.74 4.09 10.49
N LEU A 201 -20.86 3.56 9.63
CA LEU A 201 -19.60 2.94 10.05
C LEU A 201 -18.70 3.94 10.78
N TYR A 202 -18.59 5.16 10.27
CA TYR A 202 -17.83 6.25 10.87
C TYR A 202 -18.36 6.62 12.27
N ARG A 203 -19.66 6.88 12.40
CA ARG A 203 -20.31 7.25 13.68
C ARG A 203 -20.15 6.16 14.74
N ASN A 204 -20.13 4.90 14.32
CA ASN A 204 -19.96 3.75 15.21
C ASN A 204 -18.49 3.32 15.40
N LYS A 205 -17.53 4.08 14.84
CA LYS A 205 -16.09 3.77 14.91
C LYS A 205 -15.73 2.37 14.41
N ILE A 206 -16.46 1.88 13.42
CA ILE A 206 -16.19 0.60 12.77
C ILE A 206 -15.14 0.83 11.69
N GLU A 207 -14.09 0.02 11.66
CA GLU A 207 -13.05 0.13 10.65
C GLU A 207 -13.54 -0.39 9.29
N TYR A 208 -13.36 0.42 8.25
CA TYR A 208 -13.73 0.06 6.88
C TYR A 208 -12.77 0.59 5.84
N GLY A 209 -12.74 -0.07 4.68
CA GLY A 209 -12.12 0.42 3.45
C GLY A 209 -13.17 0.57 2.36
N ILE A 210 -12.99 1.53 1.45
CA ILE A 210 -13.90 1.77 0.33
C ILE A 210 -13.12 1.73 -0.98
N TYR A 211 -13.70 1.09 -1.99
CA TYR A 211 -13.15 1.03 -3.34
C TYR A 211 -14.26 1.32 -4.35
N THR A 212 -14.01 2.24 -5.27
CA THR A 212 -14.95 2.55 -6.35
C THR A 212 -14.74 1.56 -7.49
N LEU A 213 -15.76 0.77 -7.81
CA LEU A 213 -15.76 -0.23 -8.89
C LEU A 213 -15.98 0.39 -10.28
N LYS A 214 -16.49 1.63 -10.35
CA LYS A 214 -16.70 2.38 -11.59
C LYS A 214 -16.37 3.86 -11.44
N GLU A 215 -15.31 4.27 -12.12
CA GLU A 215 -15.22 5.45 -12.98
C GLU A 215 -14.19 5.06 -14.06
N GLN A 216 -14.66 4.54 -15.20
CA GLN A 216 -13.83 4.44 -16.40
C GLN A 216 -14.57 5.18 -17.51
N GLU A 217 -14.29 6.47 -17.62
CA GLU A 217 -14.40 7.17 -18.89
C GLU A 217 -13.38 6.54 -19.86
N TRP A 218 -13.86 6.19 -21.06
CA TRP A 218 -13.03 5.73 -22.18
C TRP A 218 -12.38 6.93 -22.87
#